data_AF-A0A1W2CQQ8-F1
#
_entry.id   AF-A0A1W2CQQ8-F1
#
_cell.length_a   1.000
_cell.length_b   1.000
_cell.length_c   1.000
_cell.angle_alpha   90.00
_cell.angle_beta   90.00
_cell.angle_gamma   90.00
#
_symmetry.space_group_name_H-M   'P 1'
#
loop_
_entity.id
_entity.type
_entity.pdbx_description
1 polymer ?
#
loop_
_entity_poly.entity_id
_entity_poly.type
_entity_poly.pdbx_seq_one_letter_code
_entity_poly.pdbx_strand_id
1 'polypeptide(L)'
;MLKKKIFIYAQHFKFAIALILFVSLYFILIFWSKGYNHYPLYMLALFFKAIAYGLSLLVEKTFFEARAYHYRNLGFGYRRLFGTLFWLDLLLFVCMILFSYLCKSFT
;
A
#
# COMPACT_ATOMS: atom_id res chain seq x y z
N MET A 1 15.22 -13.47 -22.57
CA MET A 1 14.12 -12.48 -22.41
C MET A 1 13.35 -12.58 -21.08
N LEU A 2 13.10 -13.76 -20.50
CA LEU A 2 12.33 -13.90 -19.23
C LEU A 2 12.96 -13.18 -18.02
N LYS A 3 14.28 -13.30 -17.82
CA LYS A 3 14.99 -12.68 -16.68
C LYS A 3 14.85 -11.14 -16.64
N LYS A 4 14.86 -10.47 -17.80
CA LYS A 4 14.67 -9.01 -17.92
C LYS A 4 13.25 -8.58 -17.50
N LYS A 5 12.23 -9.36 -17.87
CA LYS A 5 10.84 -9.09 -17.47
C LYS A 5 10.68 -9.22 -15.95
N ILE A 6 11.18 -10.30 -15.35
CA ILE A 6 11.15 -10.53 -13.89
C ILE A 6 11.79 -9.38 -13.10
N PHE A 7 12.93 -8.88 -13.58
CA PHE A 7 13.64 -7.77 -12.93
C PHE A 7 12.82 -6.47 -12.93
N ILE A 8 12.22 -6.11 -14.06
CA ILE A 8 11.35 -4.92 -14.18
C ILE A 8 10.15 -5.04 -13.23
N TYR A 9 9.52 -6.21 -13.14
CA TYR A 9 8.40 -6.45 -12.23
C TYR A 9 8.79 -6.32 -10.76
N ALA A 10 9.92 -6.90 -10.35
CA ALA A 10 10.42 -6.79 -8.99
C ALA A 10 10.68 -5.32 -8.62
N GLN A 11 11.11 -4.50 -9.57
CA GLN A 11 11.39 -3.09 -9.36
C GLN A 11 10.11 -2.25 -9.19
N HIS A 12 9.07 -2.50 -10.00
CA HIS A 12 7.77 -1.83 -9.86
C HIS A 12 7.08 -2.24 -8.56
N PHE A 13 7.20 -3.51 -8.20
CA PHE A 13 6.69 -4.06 -6.95
C PHE A 13 7.39 -3.46 -5.72
N LYS A 14 8.73 -3.38 -5.75
CA LYS A 14 9.51 -2.70 -4.71
C LYS A 14 9.08 -1.24 -4.57
N PHE A 15 8.82 -0.55 -5.67
CA PHE A 15 8.37 0.84 -5.64
C PHE A 15 6.98 0.97 -5.00
N ALA A 16 6.01 0.14 -5.40
CA ALA A 16 4.67 0.14 -4.83
C ALA A 16 4.69 -0.17 -3.32
N ILE A 17 5.41 -1.22 -2.90
CA ILE A 17 5.57 -1.57 -1.48
C ILE A 17 6.28 -0.46 -0.70
N ALA A 18 7.37 0.09 -1.24
CA ALA A 18 8.10 1.15 -0.58
C ALA A 18 7.23 2.38 -0.37
N LEU A 19 6.47 2.79 -1.40
CA LEU A 19 5.58 3.95 -1.32
C LEU A 19 4.44 3.72 -0.30
N ILE A 20 3.87 2.52 -0.28
CA ILE A 20 2.85 2.10 0.69
C ILE A 20 3.39 2.15 2.13
N LEU A 21 4.56 1.55 2.37
CA LEU A 21 5.17 1.48 3.70
C LEU A 21 5.66 2.85 4.17
N PHE A 22 6.15 3.69 3.25
CA PHE A 22 6.64 5.02 3.58
C PHE A 22 5.53 5.91 4.13
N VAL A 23 4.34 5.89 3.53
CA VAL A 23 3.19 6.67 4.05
C VAL A 23 2.74 6.14 5.41
N SER A 24 2.78 4.82 5.62
CA SER A 24 2.49 4.23 6.93
C SER A 24 3.49 4.67 8.00
N LEU A 25 4.78 4.62 7.68
CA LEU A 25 5.86 5.06 8.56
C LEU A 25 5.74 6.55 8.87
N TYR A 26 5.42 7.36 7.87
CA TYR A 26 5.19 8.79 8.04
C TYR A 26 4.06 9.07 9.03
N PHE A 27 2.93 8.35 8.93
CA PHE A 27 1.82 8.47 9.86
C PHE A 27 2.25 8.13 11.31
N ILE A 28 2.99 7.04 11.50
CA ILE A 28 3.51 6.62 12.82
C ILE A 28 4.51 7.65 13.37
N LEU A 29 5.40 8.18 12.53
CA LEU A 29 6.39 9.19 12.92
C LEU A 29 5.73 10.51 13.34
N ILE A 30 4.69 10.96 12.64
CA ILE A 30 3.91 12.14 13.08
C ILE A 30 3.28 11.85 14.44
N PHE A 31 2.66 10.67 14.60
CA PHE A 31 2.03 10.27 15.85
C PHE A 31 3.01 10.30 17.03
N TRP A 32 4.19 9.71 16.87
CA TRP A 32 5.19 9.69 17.92
C TRP A 32 5.78 11.09 18.19
N SER A 33 6.09 11.87 17.15
CA SER A 33 6.79 13.14 17.32
C SER A 33 5.90 14.28 17.84
N LYS A 34 4.62 14.29 17.49
CA LYS A 34 3.74 15.44 17.78
C LYS A 34 2.43 15.08 18.47
N GLY A 35 2.12 13.80 18.66
CA GLY A 35 0.81 13.37 19.16
C GLY A 35 -0.33 13.81 18.25
N TYR A 36 -1.59 13.65 18.69
CA TYR A 36 -2.76 13.87 17.83
C TYR A 36 -3.20 15.34 17.70
N ASN A 37 -2.31 16.30 17.94
CA ASN A 37 -2.64 17.73 17.94
C ASN A 37 -2.65 18.40 16.55
N HIS A 38 -2.20 17.69 15.51
CA HIS A 38 -2.11 18.22 14.15
C HIS A 38 -3.00 17.48 13.16
N TYR A 39 -4.32 17.59 13.37
CA TYR A 39 -5.36 17.00 12.51
C TYR A 39 -5.14 17.18 10.99
N PRO A 40 -4.70 18.36 10.47
CA PRO A 40 -4.47 18.52 9.04
C PRO A 40 -3.37 17.60 8.47
N LEU A 41 -2.32 17.31 9.25
CA LEU A 41 -1.22 16.44 8.82
C LEU A 41 -1.65 14.97 8.75
N TYR A 42 -2.50 14.53 9.68
CA TYR A 42 -3.09 13.19 9.65
C TYR A 42 -4.04 13.01 8.48
N MET A 43 -4.88 14.01 8.19
CA MET A 43 -5.73 14.02 7.00
C MET A 43 -4.91 13.97 5.70
N LEU A 44 -3.81 14.72 5.62
CA LEU A 44 -2.90 14.68 4.49
C LEU A 44 -2.24 13.30 4.34
N ALA A 45 -1.81 12.68 5.44
CA ALA A 45 -1.23 11.33 5.43
C ALA A 45 -2.24 10.28 4.98
N LEU A 46 -3.49 10.33 5.46
CA LEU A 46 -4.58 9.46 5.01
C LEU A 46 -4.91 9.65 3.54
N PHE A 47 -4.90 10.91 3.05
CA PHE A 47 -5.11 11.21 1.64
C PHE A 47 -4.01 10.61 0.75
N PHE A 48 -2.73 10.80 1.11
CA PHE A 48 -1.63 10.17 0.40
C PHE A 48 -1.68 8.64 0.47
N LYS A 49 -2.14 8.08 1.60
CA LYS A 49 -2.31 6.64 1.76
C LYS A 49 -3.40 6.10 0.83
N ALA A 50 -4.51 6.82 0.68
CA ALA A 50 -5.57 6.49 -0.26
C ALA A 50 -5.09 6.55 -1.73
N ILE A 51 -4.31 7.57 -2.10
CA ILE A 51 -3.70 7.67 -3.43
C ILE A 51 -2.73 6.52 -3.68
N ALA A 52 -1.85 6.22 -2.71
CA ALA A 52 -0.90 5.12 -2.79
C ALA A 52 -1.61 3.78 -3.00
N TYR A 53 -2.71 3.54 -2.27
CA TYR A 53 -3.54 2.35 -2.42
C TYR A 53 -4.27 2.30 -3.78
N GLY A 54 -4.78 3.45 -4.24
CA GLY A 54 -5.40 3.55 -5.57
C GLY A 54 -4.41 3.25 -6.69
N LEU A 55 -3.19 3.77 -6.59
CA LEU A 55 -2.11 3.50 -7.54
C LEU A 55 -1.69 2.02 -7.53
N SER A 56 -1.61 1.40 -6.35
CA SER A 56 -1.28 -0.02 -6.27
C SER A 56 -2.37 -0.88 -6.91
N LEU A 57 -3.66 -0.58 -6.68
CA LEU A 57 -4.77 -1.27 -7.37
C LEU A 57 -4.76 -1.05 -8.88
N LEU A 58 -4.39 0.15 -9.34
CA LEU A 58 -4.29 0.45 -10.77
C LEU A 58 -3.16 -0.34 -11.41
N VAL A 59 -2.00 -0.44 -10.75
CA VAL A 59 -0.90 -1.32 -11.18
C VAL A 59 -1.34 -2.78 -11.18
N GLU A 60 -2.11 -3.23 -10.17
CA GLU A 60 -2.65 -4.59 -10.13
C GLU A 60 -3.51 -4.88 -11.36
N LYS A 61 -4.54 -4.07 -11.61
CA LYS A 61 -5.47 -4.28 -12.73
C LYS A 61 -4.78 -4.16 -14.08
N THR A 62 -4.01 -3.09 -14.29
CA THR A 62 -3.41 -2.82 -15.62
C THR A 62 -2.28 -3.78 -15.97
N PHE A 63 -1.47 -4.22 -15.01
CA PHE A 63 -0.31 -5.06 -15.29
C PHE A 63 -0.53 -6.55 -15.02
N PHE A 64 -1.28 -6.93 -13.99
CA PHE A 64 -1.44 -8.33 -13.61
C PHE A 64 -2.64 -9.01 -14.28
N GLU A 65 -3.75 -8.30 -14.47
CA GLU A 65 -4.93 -8.85 -15.12
C GLU A 65 -4.64 -9.19 -16.60
N ALA A 66 -3.94 -8.28 -17.30
CA ALA A 66 -3.50 -8.46 -18.68
C ALA A 66 -2.47 -9.59 -18.87
N ARG A 67 -1.81 -10.07 -17.80
CA ARG A 67 -0.75 -11.09 -17.88
C ARG A 67 -1.00 -12.30 -16.99
N ALA A 68 -2.23 -12.49 -16.51
CA ALA A 68 -2.62 -13.58 -15.61
C ALA A 68 -2.22 -14.97 -16.14
N TYR A 69 -2.26 -15.17 -17.46
CA TYR A 69 -1.84 -16.41 -18.12
C TYR A 69 -0.33 -16.66 -18.06
N HIS A 70 0.50 -15.62 -18.08
CA HIS A 70 1.97 -15.75 -18.00
C HIS A 70 2.44 -16.10 -16.59
N TYR A 71 1.73 -15.60 -15.57
CA TYR A 71 2.01 -15.91 -14.16
C TYR A 71 1.46 -17.26 -13.71
N ARG A 72 0.42 -17.78 -14.38
CA ARG A 72 -0.11 -19.13 -14.10
C ARG A 72 0.94 -20.22 -14.34
N ASN A 73 1.84 -20.04 -15.31
CA ASN A 73 2.94 -20.95 -15.62
C ASN A 73 4.22 -20.71 -14.79
N LEU A 74 4.32 -19.60 -14.04
CA LEU A 74 5.47 -19.28 -13.18
C LEU A 74 5.33 -19.79 -11.75
N GLY A 75 4.26 -20.53 -11.45
CA GLY A 75 3.97 -21.07 -10.12
C GLY A 75 2.89 -20.25 -9.40
N PHE A 76 1.90 -20.98 -8.89
CA PHE A 76 0.62 -20.54 -8.32
C PHE A 76 0.66 -19.53 -7.14
N GLY A 77 1.84 -19.10 -6.69
CA GLY A 77 1.98 -18.26 -5.49
C GLY A 77 1.78 -16.76 -5.71
N TYR A 78 2.01 -16.24 -6.91
CA TYR A 78 2.11 -14.79 -7.12
C TYR A 78 0.78 -14.07 -6.89
N ARG A 79 -0.34 -14.56 -7.45
CA ARG A 79 -1.65 -13.94 -7.26
C ARG A 79 -2.11 -13.95 -5.80
N ARG A 80 -1.76 -15.01 -5.06
CA ARG A 80 -2.11 -15.16 -3.63
C ARG A 80 -1.28 -14.23 -2.77
N LEU A 81 0.04 -14.17 -2.99
CA LEU A 81 0.93 -13.23 -2.29
C LEU A 81 0.51 -11.77 -2.49
N PHE A 82 0.13 -11.40 -3.72
CA PHE A 82 -0.32 -10.06 -4.05
C PHE A 82 -1.65 -9.75 -3.37
N GLY A 83 -2.65 -10.64 -3.50
CA GLY A 83 -3.92 -10.48 -2.82
C GLY A 83 -3.77 -10.31 -1.31
N THR A 84 -2.89 -11.08 -0.67
CA THR A 84 -2.61 -10.94 0.77
C THR A 84 -1.94 -9.60 1.10
N LEU A 85 -1.00 -9.12 0.29
CA LEU A 85 -0.36 -7.82 0.46
C LEU A 85 -1.35 -6.66 0.33
N PHE A 86 -2.22 -6.70 -0.68
CA PHE A 86 -3.28 -5.70 -0.86
C PHE A 86 -4.27 -5.71 0.31
N TRP A 87 -4.64 -6.90 0.80
CA TRP A 87 -5.49 -7.04 1.97
C TRP A 87 -4.85 -6.49 3.25
N LEU A 88 -3.57 -6.79 3.47
CA LEU A 88 -2.83 -6.26 4.62
C LEU A 88 -2.71 -4.73 4.54
N ASP A 89 -2.48 -4.17 3.36
CA ASP A 89 -2.41 -2.72 3.21
C ASP A 89 -3.77 -2.04 3.41
N LEU A 90 -4.84 -2.65 2.91
CA LEU A 90 -6.20 -2.18 3.18
C LEU A 90 -6.50 -2.21 4.68
N LEU A 91 -6.13 -3.30 5.36
CA LEU A 91 -6.33 -3.43 6.81
C LEU A 91 -5.55 -2.36 7.57
N LEU A 92 -4.29 -2.10 7.20
CA LEU A 92 -3.49 -1.01 7.77
C LEU A 92 -4.13 0.36 7.55
N PHE A 93 -4.67 0.61 6.34
CA PHE A 93 -5.34 1.85 6.03
C PHE A 93 -6.62 2.05 6.88
N VAL A 94 -7.44 1.02 7.02
CA VAL A 94 -8.63 1.03 7.88
C VAL A 94 -8.24 1.25 9.34
N CYS A 95 -7.19 0.58 9.82
CA CYS A 95 -6.66 0.81 11.16
C CYS A 95 -6.25 2.27 11.37
N MET A 96 -5.56 2.90 10.41
CA MET A 96 -5.19 4.31 10.51
C MET A 96 -6.40 5.24 10.58
N ILE A 97 -7.46 4.97 9.81
CA ILE A 97 -8.71 5.73 9.86
C ILE A 97 -9.37 5.58 11.23
N LEU A 98 -9.50 4.35 11.73
CA LEU A 98 -10.10 4.07 13.04
C LEU A 98 -9.31 4.73 14.17
N PHE A 99 -7.98 4.62 14.15
CA PHE A 99 -7.11 5.26 15.13
C PHE A 99 -7.25 6.78 15.08
N SER A 100 -7.31 7.34 13.88
CA SER A 100 -7.52 8.77 13.66
C SER A 100 -8.85 9.27 14.22
N TYR A 101 -9.91 8.47 14.04
CA TYR A 101 -11.25 8.76 14.54
C TYR A 101 -11.32 8.68 16.06
N LEU A 102 -10.77 7.61 16.65
CA LEU A 102 -10.71 7.42 18.10
C LEU A 102 -9.90 8.54 18.75
N CYS A 103 -8.69 8.82 18.28
CA CYS A 103 -7.86 9.88 18.86
C CYS A 103 -8.53 11.26 18.78
N LYS A 104 -9.23 11.58 17.68
CA LYS A 104 -10.04 12.82 17.58
C LYS A 104 -11.18 12.86 18.60
N SER A 105 -11.81 11.73 18.90
CA SER A 105 -12.91 11.67 19.87
C SER A 105 -12.44 11.83 21.32
N PHE A 106 -11.16 11.59 21.61
CA PHE A 106 -10.55 11.68 22.93
C PHE A 106 -9.71 12.96 23.14
N THR A 107 -9.58 13.83 22.12
CA THR A 107 -8.95 15.16 22.21
C THR A 107 -10.00 16.25 22.18
#